data_AF-A0A418MNL1-F1
#
_entry.id   AF-A0A418MNL1-F1
#
_cell.length_a   1.000
_cell.length_b   1.000
_cell.length_c   1.000
_cell.angle_alpha   90.00
_cell.angle_beta   90.00
_cell.angle_gamma   90.00
#
_symmetry.space_group_name_H-M   'P 1'
#
loop_
_entity.id
_entity.type
_entity.pdbx_description
1 polymer ?
#
loop_
_entity_poly.entity_id
_entity_poly.type
_entity_poly.pdbx_seq_one_letter_code
_entity_poly.pdbx_strand_id
1 'polypeptide(L)'
;MGCRVAVSTPSRINTMDGQPDRNNRHSRWLPALEGLRAVAVVMILVHHVSYLSGMTNSPGQSSGLLARLDVGVALLFALSGFLLYRPFAAAAIHSYPTPSVRRYLWHRALRILPGYWAMAAVALAWLNIQYLTSPADWAIPLLLMQVYEPLRLPVGMEHTWSLATGAAFCLLLPLVALLGRCLGGRSPRARARRQLALGIGVILVGLLWNGYVHTPDSPLQDVAALWLPSHLDWFGTGVVLAVLVSWPDGTRPSAFLGTIDPTAVKATDGGDQLWYLLPRGLRTFTFAPATSWAVAAVLLWIASTPIAGPRALEPATRAEVLAEHLLFLLVAWCLIAPLVGPRTDGLPRRFLGQPAVRFLGRISYGIFLWHLLVLEAALRLLGFTRFDSSFWSLLAVTLALTIPIATASHYLVERPVRLLYRRVESRSLTRPPEPASAPDGAAQPATESAGPPLLVPPRHPPATQHQGRDGDEEQHGRHQHE
;
A
#
# COMPACT_ATOMS: atom_id res chain seq x y z
N MET A 1 -55.17 -41.61 -9.37
CA MET A 1 -56.24 -40.77 -8.80
C MET A 1 -56.20 -40.95 -7.29
N GLY A 2 -55.81 -39.94 -6.52
CA GLY A 2 -55.60 -40.09 -5.08
C GLY A 2 -54.98 -38.84 -4.47
N CYS A 3 -55.83 -37.89 -4.11
CA CYS A 3 -55.52 -36.70 -3.33
C CYS A 3 -55.31 -37.09 -1.86
N ARG A 4 -54.30 -36.53 -1.18
CA ARG A 4 -54.38 -36.11 0.24
C ARG A 4 -53.19 -35.23 0.63
N VAL A 5 -53.55 -34.05 1.15
CA VAL A 5 -52.72 -33.04 1.79
C VAL A 5 -52.25 -33.56 3.15
N ALA A 6 -50.99 -33.31 3.51
CA ALA A 6 -50.50 -33.39 4.89
C ALA A 6 -49.70 -32.12 5.23
N VAL A 7 -50.20 -31.40 6.24
CA VAL A 7 -49.66 -30.17 6.81
C VAL A 7 -48.53 -30.48 7.80
N SER A 8 -47.59 -29.55 7.85
CA SER A 8 -46.33 -29.47 8.59
C SER A 8 -46.35 -29.73 10.11
N THR A 9 -45.22 -30.22 10.62
CA THR A 9 -44.70 -29.89 11.97
C THR A 9 -43.16 -29.83 11.90
N PRO A 10 -42.48 -28.83 12.51
CA PRO A 10 -41.09 -28.50 12.16
C PRO A 10 -40.08 -29.35 12.93
N SER A 11 -39.15 -29.98 12.21
CA SER A 11 -37.96 -30.58 12.82
C SER A 11 -36.99 -29.48 13.26
N ARG A 12 -36.61 -29.51 14.53
CA ARG A 12 -35.65 -28.62 15.20
C ARG A 12 -34.42 -28.35 14.33
N ILE A 13 -34.22 -27.09 13.94
CA ILE A 13 -32.96 -26.61 13.39
C ILE A 13 -32.00 -26.51 14.58
N ASN A 14 -31.02 -27.42 14.63
CA ASN A 14 -29.83 -27.22 15.43
C ASN A 14 -29.14 -25.96 14.93
N THR A 15 -29.20 -24.89 15.72
CA THR A 15 -28.32 -23.72 15.60
C THR A 15 -26.89 -24.17 15.86
N MET A 16 -26.19 -24.60 14.82
CA MET A 16 -24.73 -24.56 14.82
C MET A 16 -24.34 -23.09 14.71
N ASP A 17 -23.78 -22.58 15.80
CA ASP A 17 -23.05 -21.32 15.86
C ASP A 17 -22.12 -21.20 14.65
N GLY A 18 -22.45 -20.27 13.76
CA GLY A 18 -21.61 -19.84 12.66
C GLY A 18 -20.38 -19.16 13.22
N GLN A 19 -19.40 -19.96 13.61
CA GLN A 19 -18.08 -19.50 14.00
C GLN A 19 -17.48 -18.77 12.79
N PRO A 20 -17.14 -17.47 12.90
CA PRO A 20 -16.66 -16.71 11.75
C PRO A 20 -15.35 -17.34 11.28
N ASP A 21 -15.39 -17.86 10.06
CA ASP A 21 -14.33 -18.56 9.38
C ASP A 21 -13.01 -17.77 9.49
N ARG A 22 -12.09 -18.26 10.33
CA ARG A 22 -10.83 -17.57 10.66
C ARG A 22 -9.90 -17.46 9.45
N ASN A 23 -10.21 -18.13 8.34
CA ASN A 23 -9.43 -18.18 7.11
C ASN A 23 -9.62 -16.97 6.18
N ASN A 24 -10.62 -16.11 6.39
CA ASN A 24 -10.87 -14.97 5.50
C ASN A 24 -9.95 -13.74 5.72
N ARG A 25 -8.90 -13.86 6.57
CA ARG A 25 -7.96 -12.76 6.86
C ARG A 25 -6.79 -12.63 5.88
N HIS A 26 -6.72 -13.44 4.83
CA HIS A 26 -5.58 -13.48 3.91
C HIS A 26 -5.71 -12.63 2.63
N SER A 27 -6.84 -11.93 2.40
CA SER A 27 -7.12 -11.27 1.11
C SER A 27 -6.69 -9.79 0.98
N ARG A 28 -5.66 -9.33 1.73
CA ARG A 28 -5.14 -7.93 1.62
C ARG A 28 -3.67 -7.81 1.21
N TRP A 29 -2.96 -8.91 1.04
CA TRP A 29 -1.51 -8.90 0.82
C TRP A 29 -1.18 -9.36 -0.61
N LEU A 30 -0.46 -8.53 -1.37
CA LEU A 30 0.04 -8.86 -2.70
C LEU A 30 1.55 -9.15 -2.61
N PRO A 31 1.97 -10.41 -2.32
CA PRO A 31 3.38 -10.77 -2.11
C PRO A 31 4.30 -10.31 -3.25
N ALA A 32 3.79 -10.35 -4.48
CA ALA A 32 4.57 -9.95 -5.66
C ALA A 32 4.96 -8.46 -5.61
N LEU A 33 4.09 -7.57 -5.12
CA LEU A 33 4.41 -6.16 -5.00
C LEU A 33 5.44 -5.90 -3.90
N GLU A 34 5.47 -6.72 -2.85
CA GLU A 34 6.55 -6.65 -1.86
C GLU A 34 7.88 -7.16 -2.41
N GLY A 35 7.85 -8.23 -3.20
CA GLY A 35 9.04 -8.68 -3.91
C GLY A 35 9.57 -7.60 -4.87
N LEU A 36 8.69 -6.89 -5.58
CA LEU A 36 9.11 -5.82 -6.48
C LEU A 36 9.73 -4.64 -5.72
N ARG A 37 9.24 -4.34 -4.51
CA ARG A 37 9.91 -3.37 -3.62
C ARG A 37 11.31 -3.83 -3.22
N ALA A 38 11.52 -5.13 -3.01
CA ALA A 38 12.85 -5.67 -2.74
C ALA A 38 13.81 -5.42 -3.91
N VAL A 39 13.36 -5.71 -5.13
CA VAL A 39 14.13 -5.46 -6.35
C VAL A 39 14.46 -3.97 -6.46
N ALA A 40 13.47 -3.09 -6.29
CA ALA A 40 13.66 -1.64 -6.39
C ALA A 40 14.70 -1.11 -5.39
N VAL A 41 14.66 -1.53 -4.12
CA VAL A 41 15.64 -1.04 -3.12
C VAL A 41 17.04 -1.60 -3.34
N VAL A 42 17.16 -2.82 -3.88
CA VAL A 42 18.47 -3.39 -4.26
C VAL A 42 19.04 -2.64 -5.45
N MET A 43 18.22 -2.30 -6.47
CA MET A 43 18.64 -1.46 -7.59
C MET A 43 19.17 -0.11 -7.10
N ILE A 44 18.43 0.57 -6.21
CA ILE A 44 18.85 1.84 -5.60
C ILE A 44 20.17 1.70 -4.83
N LEU A 45 20.33 0.63 -4.05
CA LEU A 45 21.58 0.41 -3.30
C LEU A 45 22.76 0.22 -4.26
N VAL A 46 22.62 -0.63 -5.28
CA VAL A 46 23.66 -0.87 -6.27
C VAL A 46 24.00 0.41 -7.04
N HIS A 47 22.99 1.22 -7.37
CA HIS A 47 23.19 2.54 -7.98
C HIS A 47 24.08 3.42 -7.10
N HIS A 48 23.75 3.60 -5.81
CA HIS A 48 24.53 4.46 -4.91
C HIS A 48 25.95 3.93 -4.68
N VAL A 49 26.13 2.61 -4.55
CA VAL A 49 27.47 2.01 -4.45
C VAL A 49 28.26 2.26 -5.73
N SER A 50 27.64 2.10 -6.91
CA SER A 50 28.27 2.38 -8.19
C SER A 50 28.65 3.85 -8.35
N TYR A 51 27.79 4.76 -7.88
CA TYR A 51 28.03 6.19 -7.93
C TYR A 51 29.18 6.59 -7.01
N LEU A 52 29.12 6.21 -5.73
CA LEU A 52 30.15 6.56 -4.75
C LEU A 52 31.47 5.81 -4.92
N SER A 53 31.51 4.71 -5.68
CA SER A 53 32.78 4.06 -6.07
C SER A 53 33.43 4.68 -7.32
N GLY A 54 32.72 5.55 -8.05
CA GLY A 54 33.18 6.10 -9.33
C GLY A 54 32.92 5.20 -10.54
N MET A 55 32.33 4.01 -10.35
CA MET A 55 32.05 3.05 -11.41
C MET A 55 31.05 3.58 -12.46
N THR A 56 30.14 4.49 -12.09
CA THR A 56 29.21 5.14 -13.05
C THR A 56 29.92 6.06 -14.05
N ASN A 57 31.10 6.57 -13.70
CA ASN A 57 31.92 7.45 -14.54
C ASN A 57 32.99 6.68 -15.33
N SER A 58 33.09 5.37 -15.13
CA SER A 58 34.07 4.54 -15.83
C SER A 58 33.67 4.30 -17.30
N PRO A 59 34.64 4.20 -18.23
CA PRO A 59 34.38 4.02 -19.67
C PRO A 59 33.78 2.64 -20.05
N GLY A 60 33.55 1.75 -19.08
CA GLY A 60 33.00 0.41 -19.33
C GLY A 60 31.52 0.40 -19.71
N GLN A 61 31.11 -0.59 -20.50
CA GLN A 61 29.73 -0.73 -21.00
C GLN A 61 28.68 -0.87 -19.88
N SER A 62 29.08 -1.37 -18.70
CA SER A 62 28.19 -1.54 -17.55
C SER A 62 27.93 -0.24 -16.77
N SER A 63 28.70 0.83 -16.99
CA SER A 63 28.58 2.07 -16.21
C SER A 63 27.24 2.76 -16.43
N GLY A 64 26.75 2.78 -17.67
CA GLY A 64 25.45 3.33 -18.00
C GLY A 64 24.30 2.57 -17.35
N LEU A 65 24.37 1.23 -17.32
CA LEU A 65 23.31 0.43 -16.71
C LEU A 65 23.28 0.66 -15.19
N LEU A 66 24.43 0.65 -14.53
CA LEU A 66 24.54 0.91 -13.09
C LEU A 66 24.07 2.32 -12.72
N ALA A 67 24.38 3.31 -13.56
CA ALA A 67 23.92 4.69 -13.40
C ALA A 67 22.39 4.84 -13.53
N ARG A 68 21.70 3.89 -14.17
CA ARG A 68 20.24 3.93 -14.38
C ARG A 68 19.44 3.00 -13.46
N LEU A 69 20.10 2.35 -12.50
CA LEU A 69 19.42 1.58 -11.46
C LEU A 69 18.67 2.46 -10.43
N ASP A 70 18.83 3.78 -10.51
CA ASP A 70 18.00 4.82 -9.88
C ASP A 70 16.53 4.77 -10.34
N VAL A 71 16.21 4.11 -11.45
CA VAL A 71 14.82 3.74 -11.82
C VAL A 71 14.07 3.00 -10.71
N GLY A 72 14.80 2.40 -9.75
CA GLY A 72 14.22 1.87 -8.53
C GLY A 72 13.40 2.91 -7.74
N VAL A 73 13.77 4.19 -7.77
CA VAL A 73 12.99 5.27 -7.14
C VAL A 73 11.66 5.47 -7.87
N ALA A 74 11.67 5.51 -9.20
CA ALA A 74 10.47 5.58 -10.02
C ALA A 74 9.53 4.39 -9.74
N LEU A 75 10.08 3.19 -9.58
CA LEU A 75 9.31 2.01 -9.16
C LEU A 75 8.67 2.18 -7.79
N LEU A 76 9.40 2.69 -6.80
CA LEU A 76 8.85 2.95 -5.46
C LEU A 76 7.75 4.01 -5.47
N PHE A 77 7.88 5.06 -6.28
CA PHE A 77 6.86 6.10 -6.44
C PHE A 77 5.63 5.60 -7.17
N ALA A 78 5.79 4.86 -8.27
CA ALA A 78 4.68 4.22 -8.98
C ALA A 78 3.94 3.20 -8.09
N LEU A 79 4.67 2.38 -7.33
CA LEU A 79 4.07 1.47 -6.35
C LEU A 79 3.33 2.24 -5.24
N SER A 80 3.88 3.35 -4.77
CA SER A 80 3.22 4.21 -3.79
C SER A 80 1.93 4.83 -4.35
N GLY A 81 1.97 5.40 -5.56
CA GLY A 81 0.79 5.92 -6.25
C GLY A 81 -0.30 4.86 -6.38
N PHE A 82 0.08 3.66 -6.82
CA PHE A 82 -0.83 2.53 -6.98
C PHE A 82 -1.48 2.11 -5.65
N LEU A 83 -0.66 1.78 -4.64
CA LEU A 83 -1.16 1.21 -3.38
C LEU A 83 -2.01 2.20 -2.60
N LEU A 84 -1.67 3.49 -2.63
CA LEU A 84 -2.35 4.50 -1.85
C LEU A 84 -3.62 4.98 -2.52
N TYR A 85 -3.62 5.13 -3.85
CA TYR A 85 -4.79 5.65 -4.56
C TYR A 85 -5.87 4.60 -4.79
N ARG A 86 -5.52 3.31 -4.88
CA ARG A 86 -6.46 2.19 -5.11
C ARG A 86 -7.73 2.22 -4.25
N PRO A 87 -7.68 2.35 -2.90
CA PRO A 87 -8.90 2.40 -2.09
C PRO A 87 -9.75 3.65 -2.37
N PHE A 88 -9.14 4.79 -2.73
CA PHE A 88 -9.86 6.00 -3.10
C PHE A 88 -10.48 5.90 -4.50
N ALA A 89 -9.77 5.31 -5.46
CA ALA A 89 -10.28 5.04 -6.80
C ALA A 89 -11.50 4.11 -6.75
N ALA A 90 -11.41 3.00 -6.01
CA ALA A 90 -12.52 2.09 -5.81
C ALA A 90 -13.74 2.78 -5.17
N ALA A 91 -13.51 3.62 -4.15
CA ALA A 91 -14.57 4.38 -3.50
C ALA A 91 -15.25 5.39 -4.45
N ALA A 92 -14.47 6.11 -5.25
CA ALA A 92 -14.99 7.07 -6.22
C ALA A 92 -15.73 6.39 -7.38
N ILE A 93 -15.21 5.28 -7.90
CA ILE A 93 -15.76 4.58 -9.06
C ILE A 93 -17.03 3.80 -8.69
N HIS A 94 -17.01 3.05 -7.58
CA HIS A 94 -18.13 2.21 -7.16
C HIS A 94 -19.06 2.88 -6.14
N SER A 95 -18.81 4.14 -5.80
CA SER A 95 -19.60 4.90 -4.81
C SER A 95 -19.60 4.25 -3.42
N TYR A 96 -18.49 3.61 -3.03
CA TYR A 96 -18.31 3.07 -1.69
C TYR A 96 -17.94 4.16 -0.68
N PRO A 97 -18.15 3.92 0.63
CA PRO A 97 -17.71 4.82 1.69
C PRO A 97 -16.22 5.10 1.59
N THR A 98 -15.84 6.36 1.72
CA THR A 98 -14.44 6.74 1.52
C THR A 98 -13.57 6.43 2.72
N PRO A 99 -12.32 5.99 2.51
CA PRO A 99 -11.38 5.79 3.59
C PRO A 99 -11.22 7.05 4.44
N SER A 100 -11.11 6.90 5.76
CA SER A 100 -10.90 8.04 6.64
C SER A 100 -9.48 8.60 6.49
N VAL A 101 -9.38 9.88 6.09
CA VAL A 101 -8.11 10.57 5.82
C VAL A 101 -7.20 10.57 7.05
N ARG A 102 -7.76 10.83 8.24
CA ARG A 102 -7.01 10.82 9.50
C ARG A 102 -6.36 9.46 9.77
N ARG A 103 -7.12 8.36 9.63
CA ARG A 103 -6.61 6.99 9.83
C ARG A 103 -5.51 6.68 8.80
N TYR A 104 -5.75 7.05 7.55
CA TYR A 104 -4.78 6.89 6.45
C TYR A 104 -3.45 7.59 6.75
N LEU A 105 -3.48 8.89 7.08
CA LEU A 105 -2.27 9.67 7.37
C LEU A 105 -1.54 9.13 8.59
N TRP A 106 -2.27 8.76 9.64
CA TRP A 106 -1.69 8.24 10.86
C TRP A 106 -1.02 6.87 10.66
N HIS A 107 -1.68 5.95 9.95
CA HIS A 107 -1.10 4.65 9.59
C HIS A 107 0.17 4.81 8.76
N ARG A 108 0.20 5.84 7.90
CA ARG A 108 1.37 6.13 7.08
C ARG A 108 2.51 6.74 7.89
N ALA A 109 2.21 7.68 8.78
CA ALA A 109 3.18 8.29 9.69
C ALA A 109 3.85 7.23 10.57
N LEU A 110 3.06 6.34 11.20
CA LEU A 110 3.59 5.25 12.03
C LEU A 110 4.40 4.21 11.26
N ARG A 111 4.20 4.12 9.95
CA ARG A 111 4.98 3.23 9.08
C ARG A 111 6.33 3.84 8.70
N ILE A 112 6.41 5.16 8.54
CA ILE A 112 7.58 5.87 8.04
C ILE A 112 8.42 6.45 9.20
N LEU A 113 7.81 7.33 9.99
CA LEU A 113 8.56 8.21 10.90
C LEU A 113 9.43 7.49 11.93
N PRO A 114 9.01 6.38 12.56
CA PRO A 114 9.86 5.75 13.59
C PRO A 114 11.20 5.25 13.06
N GLY A 115 11.18 4.55 11.92
CA GLY A 115 12.41 4.05 11.29
C GLY A 115 13.26 5.20 10.76
N TYR A 116 12.60 6.19 10.15
CA TYR A 116 13.27 7.39 9.67
C TYR A 116 13.98 8.16 10.79
N TRP A 117 13.29 8.45 11.89
CA TRP A 117 13.88 9.18 13.03
C TRP A 117 15.00 8.41 13.70
N ALA A 118 14.91 7.08 13.78
CA ALA A 118 16.01 6.25 14.28
C ALA A 118 17.27 6.37 13.41
N MET A 119 17.11 6.26 12.09
CA MET A 119 18.22 6.44 11.15
C MET A 119 18.76 7.88 11.17
N ALA A 120 17.87 8.88 11.11
CA ALA A 120 18.22 10.29 11.11
C ALA A 120 18.98 10.68 12.39
N ALA A 121 18.56 10.18 13.56
CA ALA A 121 19.28 10.42 14.81
C ALA A 121 20.73 9.91 14.75
N VAL A 122 20.95 8.71 14.20
CA VAL A 122 22.30 8.16 14.04
C VAL A 122 23.10 8.95 13.01
N ALA A 123 22.52 9.26 11.85
CA ALA A 123 23.21 10.02 10.80
C ALA A 123 23.57 11.44 11.25
N LEU A 124 22.67 12.13 11.94
CA LEU A 124 22.91 13.47 12.48
C LEU A 124 23.98 13.44 13.57
N ALA A 125 23.91 12.50 14.52
CA ALA A 125 24.89 12.42 15.60
C ALA A 125 26.28 11.93 15.15
N TRP A 126 26.36 11.03 14.17
CA TRP A 126 27.62 10.40 13.78
C TRP A 126 28.34 11.16 12.66
N LEU A 127 27.60 11.58 11.62
CA LEU A 127 28.20 12.19 10.43
C LEU A 127 28.09 13.71 10.40
N ASN A 128 27.11 14.28 11.08
CA ASN A 128 26.76 15.69 10.90
C ASN A 128 26.89 16.55 12.17
N ILE A 129 27.26 16.00 13.32
CA ILE A 129 27.21 16.69 14.62
C ILE A 129 27.96 18.01 14.65
N GLN A 130 29.05 18.11 13.88
CA GLN A 130 29.89 19.31 13.78
C GLN A 130 29.21 20.45 13.00
N TYR A 131 28.21 20.13 12.17
CA TYR A 131 27.44 21.09 11.37
C TYR A 131 26.13 21.53 12.03
N LEU A 132 25.77 20.93 13.18
CA LEU A 132 24.51 21.19 13.87
C LEU A 132 24.69 22.32 14.90
N THR A 133 24.54 23.56 14.44
CA THR A 133 24.79 24.77 15.26
C THR A 133 23.52 25.35 15.86
N SER A 134 22.36 25.06 15.29
CA SER A 134 21.07 25.60 15.69
C SER A 134 20.00 24.51 15.82
N PRO A 135 18.91 24.75 16.58
CA PRO A 135 17.77 23.84 16.63
C PRO A 135 17.12 23.60 15.25
N ALA A 136 17.23 24.57 14.33
CA ALA A 136 16.72 24.43 12.97
C ALA A 136 17.48 23.34 12.18
N ASP A 137 18.80 23.19 12.41
CA ASP A 137 19.62 22.17 11.75
C ASP A 137 19.20 20.74 12.12
N TRP A 138 18.58 20.57 13.29
CA TRP A 138 17.94 19.32 13.69
C TRP A 138 16.50 19.22 13.15
N ALA A 139 15.71 20.29 13.28
CA ALA A 139 14.30 20.28 12.96
C ALA A 139 14.04 20.05 11.46
N ILE A 140 14.79 20.70 10.57
CA ILE A 140 14.60 20.61 9.11
C ILE A 140 14.66 19.16 8.61
N PRO A 141 15.75 18.39 8.85
CA PRO A 141 15.79 16.99 8.42
C PRO A 141 14.78 16.14 9.17
N LEU A 142 14.58 16.31 10.48
CA LEU A 142 13.62 15.49 11.25
C LEU A 142 12.16 15.66 10.79
N LEU A 143 11.83 16.82 10.23
CA LEU A 143 10.52 17.15 9.66
C LEU A 143 10.38 16.85 8.16
N LEU A 144 11.42 16.28 7.52
CA LEU A 144 11.46 16.02 6.07
C LEU A 144 11.39 17.30 5.21
N MET A 145 11.94 18.42 5.69
CA MET A 145 11.89 19.71 5.00
C MET A 145 13.20 20.06 4.26
N GLN A 146 14.22 19.21 4.33
CA GLN A 146 15.54 19.43 3.73
C GLN A 146 15.53 19.60 2.21
N VAL A 147 14.47 19.17 1.51
CA VAL A 147 14.33 19.33 0.05
C VAL A 147 13.94 20.75 -0.38
N TYR A 148 13.51 21.59 0.57
CA TYR A 148 13.09 22.97 0.29
C TYR A 148 14.19 24.00 0.55
N GLU A 149 15.30 23.55 1.13
CA GLU A 149 16.46 24.38 1.44
C GLU A 149 17.61 24.01 0.48
N PRO A 150 18.22 24.97 -0.22
CA PRO A 150 19.37 24.70 -1.08
C PRO A 150 20.49 24.02 -0.27
N LEU A 151 21.07 22.94 -0.81
CA LEU A 151 22.33 22.34 -0.34
C LEU A 151 22.34 21.83 1.12
N ARG A 152 21.17 21.54 1.71
CA ARG A 152 21.04 21.03 3.10
C ARG A 152 20.79 19.51 3.20
N LEU A 153 21.17 18.70 2.22
CA LEU A 153 21.09 17.24 2.38
C LEU A 153 22.22 16.77 3.31
N PRO A 154 21.92 16.27 4.53
CA PRO A 154 22.96 15.83 5.46
C PRO A 154 23.71 14.62 4.91
N VAL A 155 24.99 14.51 5.24
CA VAL A 155 25.84 13.38 4.81
C VAL A 155 25.26 12.08 5.34
N GLY A 156 25.13 11.07 4.47
CA GLY A 156 24.50 9.78 4.78
C GLY A 156 22.96 9.79 4.74
N MET A 157 22.34 10.95 4.48
CA MET A 157 20.90 11.13 4.37
C MET A 157 20.48 11.63 2.99
N GLU A 158 21.36 11.57 1.98
CA GLU A 158 21.14 12.16 0.66
C GLU A 158 19.86 11.58 0.02
N HIS A 159 19.68 10.25 0.05
CA HIS A 159 18.51 9.54 -0.48
C HIS A 159 17.15 9.92 0.15
N THR A 160 17.14 10.60 1.30
CA THR A 160 15.92 10.93 2.06
C THR A 160 15.06 11.98 1.36
N TRP A 161 15.58 12.67 0.33
CA TRP A 161 14.79 13.55 -0.53
C TRP A 161 13.54 12.84 -1.07
N SER A 162 13.68 11.57 -1.46
CA SER A 162 12.57 10.79 -2.02
C SER A 162 11.53 10.41 -0.97
N LEU A 163 11.94 10.33 0.31
CA LEU A 163 11.03 10.12 1.42
C LEU A 163 10.22 11.38 1.73
N ALA A 164 10.86 12.55 1.68
CA ALA A 164 10.19 13.86 1.80
C ALA A 164 9.15 14.05 0.69
N THR A 165 9.54 13.79 -0.56
CA THR A 165 8.63 13.82 -1.71
C THR A 165 7.49 12.80 -1.58
N GLY A 166 7.79 11.60 -1.09
CA GLY A 166 6.76 10.61 -0.75
C GLY A 166 5.79 11.09 0.33
N ALA A 167 6.27 11.81 1.36
CA ALA A 167 5.44 12.39 2.41
C ALA A 167 4.54 13.52 1.86
N ALA A 168 5.09 14.40 1.02
CA ALA A 168 4.33 15.43 0.33
C ALA A 168 3.21 14.83 -0.54
N PHE A 169 3.49 13.76 -1.30
CA PHE A 169 2.46 13.04 -2.05
C PHE A 169 1.36 12.47 -1.13
N CYS A 170 1.74 11.94 0.03
CA CYS A 170 0.76 11.42 0.99
C CYS A 170 -0.22 12.48 1.48
N LEU A 171 0.27 13.71 1.68
CA LEU A 171 -0.54 14.86 2.07
C LEU A 171 -1.40 15.40 0.92
N LEU A 172 -0.89 15.34 -0.31
CA LEU A 172 -1.63 15.75 -1.52
C LEU A 172 -2.75 14.76 -1.89
N LEU A 173 -2.55 13.47 -1.64
CA LEU A 173 -3.44 12.41 -2.11
C LEU A 173 -4.93 12.57 -1.74
N PRO A 174 -5.31 12.96 -0.50
CA PRO A 174 -6.70 13.20 -0.14
C PRO A 174 -7.36 14.29 -0.99
N LEU A 175 -6.60 15.32 -1.39
CA LEU A 175 -7.09 16.39 -2.27
C LEU A 175 -7.33 15.86 -3.69
N VAL A 176 -6.40 15.06 -4.23
CA VAL A 176 -6.58 14.38 -5.52
C VAL A 176 -7.79 13.44 -5.50
N ALA A 177 -7.97 12.69 -4.41
CA ALA A 177 -9.12 11.81 -4.23
C ALA A 177 -10.45 12.58 -4.04
N LEU A 178 -10.41 13.76 -3.42
CA LEU A 178 -11.57 14.65 -3.32
C LEU A 178 -11.93 15.21 -4.69
N LEU A 179 -10.95 15.75 -5.42
CA LEU A 179 -11.13 16.25 -6.79
C LEU A 179 -11.72 15.16 -7.69
N GLY A 180 -11.15 13.94 -7.64
CA GLY A 180 -11.70 12.78 -8.34
C GLY A 180 -13.17 12.52 -8.03
N ARG A 181 -13.61 12.65 -6.77
CA ARG A 181 -15.02 12.49 -6.41
C ARG A 181 -15.89 13.63 -6.91
N CYS A 182 -15.42 14.87 -6.78
CA CYS A 182 -16.13 16.06 -7.26
C CYS A 182 -16.35 16.03 -8.78
N LEU A 183 -15.41 15.45 -9.53
CA LEU A 183 -15.58 15.22 -10.97
C LEU A 183 -16.81 14.37 -11.27
N GLY A 184 -17.29 13.53 -10.34
CA GLY A 184 -18.59 12.85 -10.40
C GLY A 184 -18.79 11.96 -11.63
N GLY A 185 -20.05 11.58 -11.89
CA GLY A 185 -20.44 10.84 -13.10
C GLY A 185 -21.68 9.97 -12.89
N ARG A 186 -22.60 10.01 -13.86
CA ARG A 186 -23.87 9.27 -13.83
C ARG A 186 -23.69 7.75 -13.81
N SER A 187 -22.65 7.23 -14.48
CA SER A 187 -22.32 5.81 -14.52
C SER A 187 -20.96 5.51 -13.89
N PRO A 188 -20.75 4.30 -13.33
CA PRO A 188 -19.44 3.87 -12.85
C PRO A 188 -18.33 4.01 -13.90
N ARG A 189 -18.64 3.73 -15.18
CA ARG A 189 -17.69 3.87 -16.30
C ARG A 189 -17.33 5.33 -16.57
N ALA A 190 -18.28 6.25 -16.48
CA ALA A 190 -18.00 7.68 -16.62
C ALA A 190 -17.09 8.17 -15.49
N ARG A 191 -17.32 7.70 -14.26
CA ARG A 191 -16.45 7.99 -13.11
C ARG A 191 -15.05 7.44 -13.32
N ALA A 192 -14.92 6.19 -13.77
CA ALA A 192 -13.63 5.57 -14.06
C ALA A 192 -12.84 6.30 -15.15
N ARG A 193 -13.50 6.70 -16.26
CA ARG A 193 -12.88 7.54 -17.31
C ARG A 193 -12.37 8.87 -16.78
N ARG A 194 -13.12 9.52 -15.88
CA ARG A 194 -12.71 10.78 -15.25
C ARG A 194 -11.53 10.60 -14.30
N GLN A 195 -11.50 9.53 -13.50
CA GLN A 195 -10.33 9.20 -12.68
C GLN A 195 -9.10 8.89 -13.54
N LEU A 196 -9.30 8.21 -14.68
CA LEU A 196 -8.21 7.92 -15.62
C LEU A 196 -7.63 9.21 -16.21
N ALA A 197 -8.51 10.13 -16.64
CA ALA A 197 -8.11 11.45 -17.12
C ALA A 197 -7.39 12.27 -16.03
N LEU A 198 -7.84 12.17 -14.77
CA LEU A 198 -7.16 12.79 -13.63
C LEU A 198 -5.76 12.21 -13.44
N GLY A 199 -5.59 10.88 -13.47
CA GLY A 199 -4.29 10.22 -13.37
C GLY A 199 -3.34 10.62 -14.50
N ILE A 200 -3.84 10.69 -15.74
CA ILE A 200 -3.09 11.20 -16.90
C ILE A 200 -2.73 12.68 -16.71
N GLY A 201 -3.66 13.49 -16.20
CA GLY A 201 -3.41 14.90 -15.87
C GLY A 201 -2.29 15.07 -14.85
N VAL A 202 -2.25 14.24 -13.80
CA VAL A 202 -1.15 14.22 -12.81
C VAL A 202 0.18 13.91 -13.50
N ILE A 203 0.20 12.98 -14.47
CA ILE A 203 1.42 12.68 -15.25
C ILE A 203 1.86 13.88 -16.08
N LEU A 204 0.94 14.49 -16.80
CA LEU A 204 1.22 15.65 -17.65
C LEU A 204 1.74 16.83 -16.82
N VAL A 205 1.18 17.07 -15.63
CA VAL A 205 1.67 18.12 -14.72
C VAL A 205 3.12 17.87 -14.32
N GLY A 206 3.49 16.62 -14.00
CA GLY A 206 4.87 16.29 -13.67
C GLY A 206 5.85 16.48 -14.83
N LEU A 207 5.46 16.05 -16.04
CA LEU A 207 6.28 16.24 -17.23
C LEU A 207 6.43 17.73 -17.60
N LEU A 208 5.34 18.51 -17.52
CA LEU A 208 5.37 19.95 -17.77
C LEU A 208 6.24 20.68 -16.74
N TRP A 209 6.16 20.30 -15.47
CA TRP A 209 7.01 20.84 -14.43
C TRP A 209 8.49 20.59 -14.70
N ASN A 210 8.88 19.37 -15.08
CA ASN A 210 10.27 19.07 -15.43
C ASN A 210 10.75 19.84 -16.66
N GLY A 211 9.89 20.01 -17.66
CA GLY A 211 10.19 20.84 -18.83
C GLY A 211 10.41 22.32 -18.49
N TYR A 212 9.76 22.81 -17.42
CA TYR A 212 9.94 24.17 -16.90
C TYR A 212 11.18 24.29 -16.01
N VAL A 213 11.35 23.42 -15.00
CA VAL A 213 12.44 23.54 -14.02
C VAL A 213 13.82 23.42 -14.64
N HIS A 214 13.97 22.63 -15.70
CA HIS A 214 15.24 22.42 -16.39
C HIS A 214 15.46 23.40 -17.56
N THR A 215 14.68 24.48 -17.66
CA THR A 215 15.05 25.56 -18.60
C THR A 215 16.35 26.22 -18.15
N PRO A 216 17.27 26.58 -19.07
CA PRO A 216 18.56 27.18 -18.71
C PRO A 216 18.47 28.40 -17.80
N ASP A 217 17.38 29.16 -17.89
CA ASP A 217 17.16 30.40 -17.13
C ASP A 217 16.32 30.20 -15.85
N SER A 218 16.04 28.94 -15.45
CA SER A 218 15.17 28.66 -14.30
C SER A 218 15.88 28.99 -12.99
N PRO A 219 15.36 29.92 -12.16
CA PRO A 219 15.95 30.23 -10.85
C PRO A 219 15.75 29.10 -9.83
N LEU A 220 15.00 28.05 -10.19
CA LEU A 220 14.60 26.96 -9.31
C LEU A 220 15.29 25.63 -9.65
N GLN A 221 16.16 25.59 -10.66
CA GLN A 221 16.74 24.35 -11.18
C GLN A 221 17.37 23.46 -10.08
N ASP A 222 18.14 24.06 -9.18
CA ASP A 222 18.92 23.32 -8.16
C ASP A 222 18.11 22.82 -6.96
N VAL A 223 16.92 23.39 -6.73
CA VAL A 223 16.12 23.11 -5.53
C VAL A 223 14.83 22.37 -5.89
N ALA A 224 14.14 22.83 -6.94
CA ALA A 224 12.84 22.32 -7.32
C ALA A 224 12.89 20.95 -8.02
N ALA A 225 14.06 20.50 -8.49
CA ALA A 225 14.22 19.18 -9.10
C ALA A 225 13.81 18.06 -8.14
N LEU A 226 14.08 18.21 -6.83
CA LEU A 226 13.76 17.20 -5.82
C LEU A 226 12.32 17.27 -5.30
N TRP A 227 11.56 18.30 -5.67
CA TRP A 227 10.21 18.52 -5.14
C TRP A 227 9.20 17.53 -5.69
N LEU A 228 8.03 17.47 -5.04
CA LEU A 228 6.92 16.63 -5.46
C LEU A 228 6.49 16.83 -6.92
N PRO A 229 6.33 18.07 -7.44
CA PRO A 229 5.87 18.26 -8.81
C PRO A 229 6.74 17.56 -9.85
N SER A 230 8.06 17.53 -9.67
CA SER A 230 9.01 16.86 -10.57
C SER A 230 8.81 15.35 -10.65
N HIS A 231 8.07 14.74 -9.73
CA HIS A 231 7.90 13.29 -9.63
C HIS A 231 6.45 12.83 -9.78
N LEU A 232 5.53 13.76 -10.09
CA LEU A 232 4.10 13.47 -10.22
C LEU A 232 3.80 12.48 -11.36
N ASP A 233 4.63 12.43 -12.39
CA ASP A 233 4.59 11.45 -13.48
C ASP A 233 4.76 10.01 -13.00
N TRP A 234 5.75 9.73 -12.16
CA TRP A 234 5.95 8.39 -11.61
C TRP A 234 4.82 8.00 -10.65
N PHE A 235 4.39 8.91 -9.76
CA PHE A 235 3.22 8.66 -8.91
C PHE A 235 1.92 8.48 -9.72
N GLY A 236 1.72 9.32 -10.73
CA GLY A 236 0.57 9.34 -11.62
C GLY A 236 0.42 8.04 -12.39
N THR A 237 1.53 7.42 -12.79
CA THR A 237 1.56 6.07 -13.39
C THR A 237 0.93 5.03 -12.47
N GLY A 238 1.27 5.08 -11.18
CA GLY A 238 0.63 4.27 -10.15
C GLY A 238 -0.86 4.55 -9.99
N VAL A 239 -1.24 5.83 -10.00
CA VAL A 239 -2.65 6.28 -9.93
C VAL A 239 -3.45 5.73 -11.11
N VAL A 240 -2.90 5.80 -12.33
CA VAL A 240 -3.52 5.22 -13.53
C VAL A 240 -3.72 3.72 -13.36
N LEU A 241 -2.69 2.98 -12.94
CA LEU A 241 -2.80 1.53 -12.68
C LEU A 241 -3.85 1.20 -11.61
N ALA A 242 -4.00 2.04 -10.59
CA ALA A 242 -4.99 1.86 -9.54
C ALA A 242 -6.42 2.05 -10.04
N VAL A 243 -6.65 3.05 -10.90
CA VAL A 243 -7.94 3.28 -11.57
C VAL A 243 -8.25 2.12 -12.50
N LEU A 244 -7.25 1.69 -13.26
CA LEU A 244 -7.37 0.55 -14.15
C LEU A 244 -7.79 -0.70 -13.37
N VAL A 245 -7.08 -1.09 -12.32
CA VAL A 245 -7.47 -2.26 -11.50
C VAL A 245 -8.86 -2.13 -10.87
N SER A 246 -9.38 -0.90 -10.72
CA SER A 246 -10.71 -0.62 -10.16
C SER A 246 -11.77 -0.40 -11.25
N TRP A 247 -11.52 -0.82 -12.49
CA TRP A 247 -12.44 -0.60 -13.60
C TRP A 247 -13.77 -1.36 -13.38
N PRO A 248 -14.94 -0.77 -13.69
CA PRO A 248 -16.23 -1.47 -13.58
C PRO A 248 -16.36 -2.54 -14.67
N ASP A 249 -16.44 -3.82 -14.28
CA ASP A 249 -16.80 -4.92 -15.18
C ASP A 249 -18.32 -4.97 -15.42
N GLY A 250 -18.73 -5.32 -16.64
CA GLY A 250 -20.13 -5.33 -17.07
C GLY A 250 -21.03 -6.40 -16.43
N THR A 251 -20.47 -7.32 -15.65
CA THR A 251 -21.18 -8.42 -15.00
C THR A 251 -20.98 -8.39 -13.49
N ARG A 252 -21.98 -7.82 -12.81
CA ARG A 252 -22.26 -7.84 -11.35
C ARG A 252 -21.20 -7.20 -10.43
N PRO A 253 -21.64 -6.68 -9.27
CA PRO A 253 -20.78 -5.92 -8.36
C PRO A 253 -19.68 -6.87 -7.88
N SER A 254 -18.42 -6.48 -8.04
CA SER A 254 -17.34 -7.10 -7.30
C SER A 254 -17.63 -6.86 -5.83
N ALA A 255 -18.25 -7.87 -5.21
CA ALA A 255 -18.42 -7.95 -3.78
C ALA A 255 -17.07 -7.63 -3.16
N PHE A 256 -17.08 -6.64 -2.28
CA PHE A 256 -15.95 -6.29 -1.44
C PHE A 256 -15.45 -7.58 -0.76
N LEU A 257 -14.42 -8.18 -1.36
CA LEU A 257 -13.77 -9.44 -0.95
C LEU A 257 -14.67 -10.69 -0.98
N GLY A 258 -14.64 -11.43 -2.10
CA GLY A 258 -15.18 -12.80 -2.17
C GLY A 258 -14.40 -13.64 -3.19
N THR A 259 -13.68 -14.65 -2.67
CA THR A 259 -13.31 -15.91 -3.33
C THR A 259 -13.05 -15.88 -4.84
N ILE A 260 -11.77 -15.89 -5.22
CA ILE A 260 -11.35 -16.43 -6.52
C ILE A 260 -11.51 -17.95 -6.41
N ASP A 261 -12.61 -18.47 -6.94
CA ASP A 261 -12.75 -19.89 -7.23
C ASP A 261 -11.90 -20.20 -8.48
N PRO A 262 -10.83 -21.01 -8.38
CA PRO A 262 -9.98 -21.34 -9.54
C PRO A 262 -10.72 -22.15 -10.61
N THR A 263 -11.91 -22.69 -10.31
CA THR A 263 -12.69 -23.53 -11.23
C THR A 263 -13.79 -22.79 -11.98
N ALA A 264 -14.03 -21.51 -11.66
CA ALA A 264 -15.09 -20.71 -12.29
C ALA A 264 -14.64 -19.96 -13.55
N VAL A 265 -13.41 -20.17 -14.05
CA VAL A 265 -12.99 -19.65 -15.36
C VAL A 265 -13.41 -20.64 -16.46
N LYS A 266 -14.73 -20.79 -16.65
CA LYS A 266 -15.25 -21.26 -17.93
C LYS A 266 -15.42 -20.04 -18.83
N ALA A 267 -14.73 -20.10 -19.96
CA ALA A 267 -14.77 -19.12 -21.03
C ALA A 267 -16.22 -18.72 -21.34
N THR A 268 -16.58 -17.48 -21.01
CA THR A 268 -17.65 -16.78 -21.70
C THR A 268 -17.00 -15.70 -22.54
N ASP A 269 -16.98 -15.97 -23.85
CA ASP A 269 -16.79 -15.00 -24.91
C ASP A 269 -17.78 -13.83 -24.77
N GLY A 270 -17.31 -12.63 -25.09
CA GLY A 270 -18.15 -11.51 -25.50
C GLY A 270 -18.52 -10.49 -24.42
N GLY A 271 -17.94 -9.29 -24.51
CA GLY A 271 -18.54 -8.05 -23.99
C GLY A 271 -17.74 -7.29 -22.94
N ASP A 272 -17.05 -6.24 -23.37
CA ASP A 272 -16.92 -4.97 -22.65
C ASP A 272 -16.07 -4.89 -21.36
N GLN A 273 -14.83 -5.40 -21.40
CA GLN A 273 -13.78 -4.88 -20.52
C GLN A 273 -12.92 -3.87 -21.29
N LEU A 274 -12.65 -2.69 -20.72
CA LEU A 274 -11.78 -1.67 -21.33
C LEU A 274 -10.36 -2.21 -21.63
N TRP A 275 -9.98 -3.31 -20.97
CA TRP A 275 -8.79 -4.13 -21.26
C TRP A 275 -8.71 -4.58 -22.72
N TYR A 276 -9.85 -4.78 -23.41
CA TYR A 276 -9.93 -5.23 -24.80
C TYR A 276 -9.93 -4.09 -25.82
N LEU A 277 -10.10 -2.82 -25.38
CA LEU A 277 -10.00 -1.65 -26.27
C LEU A 277 -8.55 -1.25 -26.54
N LEU A 278 -7.60 -1.70 -25.72
CA LEU A 278 -6.19 -1.64 -26.11
C LEU A 278 -5.99 -2.57 -27.32
N PRO A 279 -5.29 -2.12 -28.39
CA PRO A 279 -4.96 -2.96 -29.53
C PRO A 279 -4.40 -4.30 -29.05
N ARG A 280 -4.79 -5.41 -29.70
CA ARG A 280 -4.40 -6.78 -29.29
C ARG A 280 -2.90 -6.92 -29.02
N GLY A 281 -2.06 -6.21 -29.77
CA GLY A 281 -0.61 -6.11 -29.54
C GLY A 281 -0.28 -5.52 -28.16
N LEU A 282 -0.76 -4.32 -27.83
CA LEU A 282 -0.45 -3.61 -26.59
C LEU A 282 -0.90 -4.38 -25.33
N ARG A 283 -1.98 -5.16 -25.42
CA ARG A 283 -2.43 -6.08 -24.35
C ARG A 283 -1.46 -7.23 -24.12
N THR A 284 -0.98 -7.83 -25.21
CA THR A 284 -0.04 -8.94 -25.12
C THR A 284 1.28 -8.44 -24.51
N PHE A 285 1.77 -7.28 -24.94
CA PHE A 285 2.98 -6.68 -24.38
C PHE A 285 2.82 -6.29 -22.90
N THR A 286 1.72 -5.66 -22.52
CA THR A 286 1.52 -5.14 -21.15
C THR A 286 1.21 -6.26 -20.14
N PHE A 287 0.50 -7.31 -20.56
CA PHE A 287 -0.07 -8.31 -19.64
C PHE A 287 0.48 -9.74 -19.80
N ALA A 288 1.38 -10.00 -20.75
CA ALA A 288 2.23 -11.19 -20.64
C ALA A 288 3.45 -10.83 -19.75
N PRO A 289 3.57 -11.41 -18.54
CA PRO A 289 4.53 -10.92 -17.55
C PRO A 289 5.98 -10.96 -18.04
N ALA A 290 6.37 -12.04 -18.75
CA ALA A 290 7.74 -12.19 -19.25
C ALA A 290 8.07 -11.21 -20.38
N THR A 291 7.14 -10.98 -21.32
CA THR A 291 7.36 -10.01 -22.41
C THR A 291 7.40 -8.59 -21.88
N SER A 292 6.53 -8.25 -20.93
CA SER A 292 6.50 -6.94 -20.30
C SER A 292 7.81 -6.64 -19.57
N TRP A 293 8.33 -7.61 -18.82
CA TRP A 293 9.65 -7.48 -18.16
C TRP A 293 10.82 -7.44 -19.15
N ALA A 294 10.74 -8.16 -20.28
CA ALA A 294 11.73 -8.06 -21.35
C ALA A 294 11.72 -6.66 -21.99
N VAL A 295 10.53 -6.09 -22.24
CA VAL A 295 10.39 -4.71 -22.71
C VAL A 295 10.96 -3.73 -21.68
N ALA A 296 10.70 -3.92 -20.39
CA ALA A 296 11.29 -3.12 -19.34
C ALA A 296 12.83 -3.17 -19.35
N ALA A 297 13.43 -4.34 -19.58
CA ALA A 297 14.88 -4.50 -19.69
C ALA A 297 15.45 -3.76 -20.91
N VAL A 298 14.75 -3.80 -22.06
CA VAL A 298 15.14 -3.05 -23.27
C VAL A 298 15.03 -1.55 -23.04
N LEU A 299 13.94 -1.08 -22.41
CA LEU A 299 13.77 0.34 -22.08
C LEU A 299 14.83 0.84 -21.11
N LEU A 300 15.20 0.03 -20.11
CA LEU A 300 16.28 0.35 -19.19
C LEU A 300 17.65 0.37 -19.89
N TRP A 301 17.87 -0.54 -20.83
CA TRP A 301 19.07 -0.53 -21.67
C TRP A 301 19.12 0.73 -22.56
N ILE A 302 18.00 1.17 -23.14
CA ILE A 302 17.92 2.45 -23.86
C ILE A 302 18.22 3.62 -22.91
N ALA A 303 17.64 3.63 -21.71
CA ALA A 303 17.90 4.65 -20.70
C ALA A 303 19.38 4.69 -20.27
N SER A 304 20.11 3.57 -20.39
CA SER A 304 21.55 3.52 -20.10
C SER A 304 22.41 4.28 -21.12
N THR A 305 21.85 4.68 -22.26
CA THR A 305 22.52 5.50 -23.29
C THR A 305 22.44 6.99 -22.94
N PRO A 306 23.23 7.87 -23.60
CA PRO A 306 23.19 9.32 -23.36
C PRO A 306 21.82 9.99 -23.57
N ILE A 307 20.84 9.29 -24.15
CA ILE A 307 19.50 9.83 -24.38
C ILE A 307 18.78 10.25 -23.08
N ALA A 308 19.10 9.58 -21.97
CA ALA A 308 18.53 9.87 -20.65
C ALA A 308 19.44 10.79 -19.82
N GLY A 309 20.39 11.49 -20.45
CA GLY A 309 21.21 12.48 -19.79
C GLY A 309 22.57 12.02 -19.28
N PRO A 310 23.33 12.97 -18.72
CA PRO A 310 24.68 12.73 -18.23
C PRO A 310 24.69 11.78 -17.02
N ARG A 311 25.77 11.01 -16.92
CA ARG A 311 26.03 10.08 -15.80
C ARG A 311 26.86 10.72 -14.68
N ALA A 312 27.44 11.88 -14.97
CA ALA A 312 28.36 12.63 -14.12
C ALA A 312 27.66 13.90 -13.58
N LEU A 313 28.44 14.83 -13.00
CA LEU A 313 27.95 16.06 -12.36
C LEU A 313 27.46 17.14 -13.35
N GLU A 314 27.39 16.83 -14.65
CA GLU A 314 26.94 17.79 -15.64
C GLU A 314 25.42 18.00 -15.55
N PRO A 315 24.92 19.25 -15.67
CA PRO A 315 23.49 19.51 -15.69
C PRO A 315 22.84 18.84 -16.90
N ALA A 316 21.80 18.04 -16.65
CA ALA A 316 21.01 17.43 -17.72
C ALA A 316 20.19 18.49 -18.46
N THR A 317 20.12 18.37 -19.78
CA THR A 317 19.25 19.20 -20.62
C THR A 317 17.78 18.83 -20.43
N ARG A 318 16.86 19.74 -20.79
CA ARG A 318 15.40 19.48 -20.75
C ARG A 318 15.01 18.20 -21.48
N ALA A 319 15.58 17.97 -22.65
CA ALA A 319 15.23 16.81 -23.48
C ALA A 319 15.68 15.51 -22.82
N GLU A 320 16.87 15.51 -22.22
CA GLU A 320 17.43 14.36 -21.51
C GLU A 320 16.62 14.02 -20.26
N VAL A 321 16.26 15.02 -19.44
CA VAL A 321 15.41 14.81 -18.26
C VAL A 321 14.04 14.28 -18.67
N LEU A 322 13.39 14.88 -19.67
CA LEU A 322 12.10 14.38 -20.14
C LEU A 322 12.18 12.96 -20.70
N ALA A 323 13.26 12.62 -21.42
CA ALA A 323 13.50 11.27 -21.90
C ALA A 323 13.70 10.28 -20.75
N GLU A 324 14.49 10.63 -19.73
CA GLU A 324 14.67 9.82 -18.53
C GLU A 324 13.34 9.55 -17.83
N HIS A 325 12.57 10.60 -17.56
CA HIS A 325 11.27 10.52 -16.90
C HIS A 325 10.30 9.62 -17.67
N LEU A 326 10.21 9.78 -18.99
CA LEU A 326 9.36 8.95 -19.84
C LEU A 326 9.82 7.49 -19.87
N LEU A 327 11.11 7.23 -20.00
CA LEU A 327 11.65 5.87 -19.99
C LEU A 327 11.40 5.18 -18.64
N PHE A 328 11.64 5.87 -17.53
CA PHE A 328 11.42 5.34 -16.18
C PHE A 328 9.94 5.09 -15.89
N LEU A 329 9.07 6.00 -16.36
CA LEU A 329 7.63 5.83 -16.32
C LEU A 329 7.19 4.54 -17.05
N LEU A 330 7.71 4.31 -18.26
CA LEU A 330 7.39 3.13 -19.07
C LEU A 330 7.97 1.85 -18.47
N VAL A 331 9.19 1.90 -17.92
CA VAL A 331 9.79 0.77 -17.17
C VAL A 331 8.92 0.42 -15.96
N ALA A 332 8.50 1.42 -15.18
CA ALA A 332 7.64 1.20 -14.02
C ALA A 332 6.28 0.61 -14.42
N TRP A 333 5.68 1.11 -15.50
CA TRP A 333 4.47 0.52 -16.06
C TRP A 333 4.66 -0.95 -16.42
N CYS A 334 5.69 -1.28 -17.19
CA CYS A 334 5.95 -2.64 -17.66
C CYS A 334 6.27 -3.62 -16.51
N LEU A 335 6.90 -3.15 -15.44
CA LEU A 335 7.19 -3.99 -14.28
C LEU A 335 5.97 -4.21 -13.37
N ILE A 336 5.08 -3.21 -13.22
CA ILE A 336 3.94 -3.25 -12.28
C ILE A 336 2.66 -3.76 -12.94
N ALA A 337 2.31 -3.31 -14.13
CA ALA A 337 1.06 -3.64 -14.83
C ALA A 337 0.77 -5.16 -14.92
N PRO A 338 1.71 -6.05 -15.32
CA PRO A 338 1.45 -7.48 -15.38
C PRO A 338 1.25 -8.13 -14.00
N LEU A 339 1.70 -7.50 -12.91
CA LEU A 339 1.53 -8.03 -11.55
C LEU A 339 0.13 -7.76 -11.00
N VAL A 340 -0.56 -6.75 -11.53
CA VAL A 340 -1.86 -6.29 -11.05
C VAL A 340 -3.02 -6.56 -12.03
N GLY A 341 -2.71 -6.93 -13.28
CA GLY A 341 -3.69 -7.25 -14.32
C GLY A 341 -4.41 -8.59 -14.15
N PRO A 342 -5.27 -9.00 -15.11
CA PRO A 342 -6.10 -10.21 -15.02
C PRO A 342 -5.38 -11.53 -15.32
N ARG A 343 -4.23 -11.49 -16.03
CA ARG A 343 -3.38 -12.67 -16.27
C ARG A 343 -2.10 -12.53 -15.48
N THR A 344 -1.98 -13.35 -14.46
CA THR A 344 -0.99 -13.08 -13.43
C THR A 344 -0.03 -14.22 -13.14
N ASP A 345 -0.19 -15.35 -13.81
CA ASP A 345 0.69 -16.49 -13.67
C ASP A 345 1.89 -16.34 -14.62
N GLY A 346 3.10 -16.62 -14.12
CA GLY A 346 4.32 -16.54 -14.92
C GLY A 346 5.61 -16.50 -14.10
N LEU A 347 6.74 -16.53 -14.82
CA LEU A 347 8.09 -16.45 -14.24
C LEU A 347 8.28 -15.25 -13.29
N PRO A 348 7.83 -14.02 -13.62
CA PRO A 348 7.94 -12.87 -12.70
C PRO A 348 7.33 -13.11 -11.33
N ARG A 349 6.11 -13.65 -11.25
CA ARG A 349 5.47 -13.94 -9.97
C ARG A 349 6.14 -15.07 -9.20
N ARG A 350 6.67 -16.07 -9.90
CA ARG A 350 7.44 -17.16 -9.26
C ARG A 350 8.72 -16.62 -8.63
N PHE A 351 9.46 -15.78 -9.37
CA PHE A 351 10.66 -15.12 -8.87
C PHE A 351 10.38 -14.21 -7.67
N LEU A 352 9.40 -13.30 -7.81
CA LEU A 352 9.00 -12.40 -6.71
C LEU A 352 8.36 -13.14 -5.52
N GLY A 353 7.90 -14.37 -5.77
CA GLY A 353 7.35 -15.28 -4.77
C GLY A 353 8.41 -16.02 -3.95
N GLN A 354 9.68 -15.98 -4.33
CA GLN A 354 10.74 -16.70 -3.62
C GLN A 354 10.89 -16.21 -2.17
N PRO A 355 11.18 -17.11 -1.20
CA PRO A 355 11.28 -16.75 0.21
C PRO A 355 12.31 -15.65 0.51
N ALA A 356 13.46 -15.68 -0.17
CA ALA A 356 14.50 -14.68 -0.02
C ALA A 356 14.05 -13.29 -0.50
N VAL A 357 13.44 -13.23 -1.70
CA VAL A 357 12.91 -11.98 -2.27
C VAL A 357 11.79 -11.41 -1.39
N ARG A 358 10.92 -12.27 -0.85
CA ARG A 358 9.89 -11.86 0.12
C ARG A 358 10.50 -11.36 1.43
N PHE A 359 11.56 -12.00 1.92
CA PHE A 359 12.27 -11.54 3.11
C PHE A 359 12.85 -10.14 2.89
N LEU A 360 13.59 -9.93 1.80
CA LEU A 360 14.10 -8.62 1.42
C LEU A 360 12.97 -7.59 1.23
N GLY A 361 11.82 -8.00 0.69
CA GLY A 361 10.62 -7.16 0.55
C GLY A 361 10.04 -6.70 1.88
N ARG A 362 10.07 -7.54 2.91
CA ARG A 362 9.63 -7.19 4.28
C ARG A 362 10.53 -6.16 4.94
N ILE A 363 11.85 -6.30 4.78
CA ILE A 363 12.85 -5.38 5.35
C ILE A 363 13.23 -4.25 4.39
N SER A 364 12.56 -4.13 3.24
CA SER A 364 12.96 -3.23 2.15
C SER A 364 13.02 -1.78 2.59
N TYR A 365 12.16 -1.37 3.53
CA TYR A 365 12.17 -0.03 4.08
C TYR A 365 13.43 0.24 4.92
N GLY A 366 13.84 -0.71 5.76
CA GLY A 366 15.11 -0.63 6.48
C GLY A 366 16.32 -0.60 5.54
N ILE A 367 16.34 -1.41 4.48
CA ILE A 367 17.43 -1.37 3.48
C ILE A 367 17.49 0.02 2.86
N PHE A 368 16.36 0.53 2.41
CA PHE A 368 16.26 1.86 1.82
C PHE A 368 16.72 2.96 2.78
N LEU A 369 16.41 2.90 4.08
CA LEU A 369 16.82 3.94 5.04
C LEU A 369 18.31 3.90 5.38
N TRP A 370 18.84 2.71 5.66
CA TRP A 370 20.16 2.59 6.29
C TRP A 370 21.31 2.51 5.28
N HIS A 371 21.04 2.19 4.00
CA HIS A 371 22.11 1.86 3.06
C HIS A 371 23.14 2.98 2.83
N LEU A 372 22.76 4.26 2.75
CA LEU A 372 23.77 5.33 2.56
C LEU A 372 24.62 5.56 3.82
N LEU A 373 24.00 5.54 4.99
CA LEU A 373 24.73 5.61 6.26
C LEU A 373 25.72 4.44 6.41
N VAL A 374 25.30 3.24 6.00
CA VAL A 374 26.15 2.05 5.99
C VAL A 374 27.21 2.10 4.89
N LEU A 375 26.91 2.72 3.74
CA LEU A 375 27.86 2.92 2.65
C LEU A 375 29.00 3.85 3.10
N GLU A 376 28.69 4.94 3.81
CA GLU A 376 29.69 5.78 4.46
C GLU A 376 30.54 5.02 5.49
N ALA A 377 29.91 4.14 6.28
CA ALA A 377 30.63 3.25 7.18
C ALA A 377 31.56 2.28 6.44
N ALA A 378 31.10 1.71 5.33
CA ALA A 378 31.87 0.77 4.52
C ALA A 378 33.08 1.44 3.87
N LEU A 379 32.93 2.67 3.36
CA LEU A 379 34.05 3.48 2.84
C LEU A 379 35.12 3.68 3.91
N ARG A 380 34.74 4.12 5.12
CA ARG A 380 35.67 4.32 6.24
C ARG A 380 36.33 3.02 6.70
N LEU A 381 35.57 1.91 6.76
CA LEU A 381 36.08 0.60 7.18
C LEU A 381 37.11 0.04 6.20
N LEU A 382 36.91 0.26 4.91
CA LEU A 382 37.81 -0.23 3.85
C LEU A 382 38.97 0.74 3.57
N GLY A 383 39.00 1.92 4.19
CA GLY A 383 39.98 2.97 3.89
C GLY A 383 39.81 3.57 2.49
N PHE A 384 38.60 3.52 1.95
CA PHE A 384 38.25 4.00 0.61
C PHE A 384 37.77 5.46 0.64
N THR A 385 38.02 6.17 -0.46
CA THR A 385 37.53 7.53 -0.69
C THR A 385 36.37 7.52 -1.68
N ARG A 386 35.47 8.51 -1.57
CA ARG A 386 34.39 8.67 -2.56
C ARG A 386 34.98 8.84 -3.96
N PHE A 387 34.39 8.18 -4.94
CA PHE A 387 34.75 8.16 -6.36
C PHE A 387 36.06 7.48 -6.75
N ASP A 388 36.78 6.91 -5.78
CA ASP A 388 38.00 6.12 -6.01
C ASP A 388 37.98 4.88 -5.12
N SER A 389 37.23 3.85 -5.54
CA SER A 389 37.02 2.64 -4.74
C SER A 389 36.78 1.41 -5.60
N SER A 390 37.11 0.23 -5.05
CA SER A 390 36.66 -1.04 -5.63
C SER A 390 35.14 -1.21 -5.45
N PHE A 391 34.40 -1.14 -6.56
CA PHE A 391 32.95 -1.33 -6.60
C PHE A 391 32.51 -2.64 -5.94
N TRP A 392 33.13 -3.76 -6.27
CA TRP A 392 32.70 -5.08 -5.78
C TRP A 392 32.95 -5.25 -4.28
N SER A 393 34.10 -4.78 -3.78
CA SER A 393 34.40 -4.82 -2.34
C SER A 393 33.44 -3.94 -1.56
N LEU A 394 33.19 -2.72 -2.06
CA LEU A 394 32.26 -1.79 -1.43
C LEU A 394 30.83 -2.37 -1.42
N LEU A 395 30.37 -2.91 -2.55
CA LEU A 395 29.05 -3.55 -2.66
C LEU A 395 28.87 -4.70 -1.68
N ALA A 396 29.86 -5.60 -1.60
CA ALA A 396 29.81 -6.76 -0.74
C ALA A 396 29.72 -6.35 0.74
N VAL A 397 30.57 -5.42 1.18
CA VAL A 397 30.57 -4.93 2.56
C VAL A 397 29.29 -4.16 2.87
N THR A 398 28.84 -3.28 1.97
CA THR A 398 27.60 -2.52 2.17
C THR A 398 26.38 -3.44 2.27
N LEU A 399 26.28 -4.49 1.45
CA LEU A 399 25.20 -5.48 1.56
C LEU A 399 25.29 -6.28 2.87
N ALA A 400 26.49 -6.74 3.21
CA ALA A 400 26.75 -7.54 4.41
C ALA A 400 26.42 -6.77 5.70
N LEU A 401 26.59 -5.45 5.71
CA LEU A 401 26.23 -4.59 6.85
C LEU A 401 24.77 -4.10 6.79
N THR A 402 24.26 -3.74 5.62
CA THR A 402 22.92 -3.16 5.46
C THR A 402 21.83 -4.18 5.78
N ILE A 403 21.96 -5.44 5.33
CA ILE A 403 20.92 -6.46 5.54
C ILE A 403 20.69 -6.73 7.04
N PRO A 404 21.72 -6.98 7.87
CA PRO A 404 21.55 -7.12 9.32
C PRO A 404 20.98 -5.86 9.99
N ILE A 405 21.49 -4.67 9.66
CA ILE A 405 21.02 -3.41 10.26
C ILE A 405 19.56 -3.14 9.90
N ALA A 406 19.19 -3.33 8.63
CA ALA A 406 17.80 -3.21 8.16
C ALA A 406 16.88 -4.23 8.86
N THR A 407 17.37 -5.46 9.06
CA THR A 407 16.64 -6.51 9.78
C THR A 407 16.42 -6.11 11.24
N ALA A 408 17.46 -5.65 11.93
CA ALA A 408 17.38 -5.16 13.30
C ALA A 408 16.40 -3.97 13.40
N SER A 409 16.52 -2.97 12.54
CA SER A 409 15.62 -1.81 12.50
C SER A 409 14.15 -2.22 12.29
N HIS A 410 13.90 -3.17 11.38
CA HIS A 410 12.56 -3.67 11.13
C HIS A 410 11.92 -4.33 12.36
N TYR A 411 12.68 -5.16 13.08
CA TYR A 411 12.17 -5.91 14.22
C TYR A 411 12.16 -5.13 15.53
N LEU A 412 13.10 -4.21 15.72
CA LEU A 412 13.27 -3.43 16.96
C LEU A 412 12.53 -2.11 16.95
N VAL A 413 12.35 -1.48 15.77
CA VAL A 413 11.72 -0.16 15.67
C VAL A 413 10.37 -0.26 14.98
N GLU A 414 10.33 -0.77 13.75
CA GLU A 414 9.11 -0.69 12.95
C GLU A 414 8.01 -1.63 13.42
N ARG A 415 8.35 -2.89 13.73
CA ARG A 415 7.38 -3.92 14.11
C ARG A 415 6.70 -3.60 15.45
N PRO A 416 7.42 -3.20 16.53
CA PRO A 416 6.79 -2.89 17.81
C PRO A 416 5.81 -1.72 17.71
N VAL A 417 6.18 -0.64 17.00
CA VAL A 417 5.31 0.53 16.84
C VAL A 417 4.02 0.17 16.09
N ARG A 418 4.11 -0.64 15.03
CA ARG A 418 2.93 -1.14 14.30
C ARG A 418 2.03 -2.03 15.17
N LEU A 419 2.61 -2.86 16.04
CA LEU A 419 1.85 -3.75 16.93
C LEU A 419 1.16 -2.98 18.06
N LEU A 420 1.85 -2.01 18.66
CA LEU A 420 1.29 -1.14 19.69
C LEU A 420 0.05 -0.42 19.18
N TYR A 421 0.14 0.14 17.97
CA TYR A 421 -0.97 0.85 17.37
C TYR A 421 -2.18 -0.05 17.07
N ARG A 422 -1.96 -1.26 16.52
CA ARG A 422 -3.06 -2.21 16.27
C ARG A 422 -3.86 -2.54 17.53
N ARG A 423 -3.20 -2.60 18.70
CA ARG A 423 -3.86 -2.83 20.00
C ARG A 423 -4.70 -1.64 20.45
N VAL A 424 -4.22 -0.41 20.22
CA VAL A 424 -4.95 0.82 20.54
C VAL A 424 -6.20 0.95 19.66
N GLU A 425 -6.05 0.70 18.35
CA GLU A 425 -7.17 0.77 17.41
C GLU A 425 -8.22 -0.32 17.68
N SER A 426 -7.82 -1.56 18.01
CA SER A 426 -8.77 -2.61 18.37
C SER A 426 -9.56 -2.26 19.63
N ARG A 427 -8.93 -1.64 20.64
CA ARG A 427 -9.61 -1.20 21.87
C ARG A 427 -10.63 -0.09 21.62
N SER A 428 -10.35 0.82 20.67
CA SER A 428 -11.29 1.89 20.31
C SER A 428 -12.53 1.38 19.57
N LEU A 429 -12.44 0.25 18.87
CA LEU A 429 -13.57 -0.36 18.14
C LEU A 429 -14.42 -1.30 19.01
N THR A 430 -13.86 -1.78 20.13
CA THR A 430 -14.57 -2.63 21.10
C THR A 430 -15.16 -1.86 22.29
N ARG A 431 -15.02 -0.52 22.32
CA ARG A 431 -15.68 0.30 23.36
C ARG A 431 -17.19 0.23 23.10
N PRO A 432 -18.00 -0.30 24.04
CA PRO A 432 -19.45 -0.31 23.88
C PRO A 432 -19.94 1.12 23.63
N PRO A 433 -20.95 1.35 22.78
CA PRO A 433 -21.59 2.65 22.69
C PRO A 433 -22.01 3.05 24.11
N GLU A 434 -21.56 4.22 24.53
CA GLU A 434 -22.01 4.84 25.77
C GLU A 434 -23.54 4.92 25.70
N PRO A 435 -24.28 4.42 26.70
CA PRO A 435 -25.74 4.48 26.67
C PRO A 435 -26.11 5.95 26.49
N ALA A 436 -26.81 6.25 25.39
CA ALA A 436 -27.28 7.60 25.11
C ALA A 436 -27.97 8.11 26.37
N SER A 437 -27.41 9.16 26.98
CA SER A 437 -28.09 9.91 28.03
C SER A 437 -29.45 10.30 27.46
N ALA A 438 -30.51 9.71 28.02
CA ALA A 438 -31.87 10.04 27.65
C ALA A 438 -32.03 11.56 27.75
N PRO A 439 -32.73 12.21 26.80
CA PRO A 439 -32.99 13.63 26.92
C PRO A 439 -33.82 13.87 28.18
N ASP A 440 -33.25 14.60 29.14
CA ASP A 440 -33.99 15.21 30.25
C ASP A 440 -35.05 16.13 29.64
N GLY A 441 -36.31 15.69 29.67
CA GLY A 441 -37.41 16.50 29.17
C GLY A 441 -38.55 15.71 28.52
N ALA A 442 -39.12 14.75 29.23
CA ALA A 442 -40.49 14.31 28.96
C ALA A 442 -41.31 14.48 30.23
N ALA A 443 -42.05 15.59 30.29
CA ALA A 443 -43.05 15.84 31.30
C ALA A 443 -44.04 14.67 31.36
N GLN A 444 -44.19 14.07 32.54
CA GLN A 444 -45.27 13.14 32.84
C GLN A 444 -46.60 13.91 32.88
N PRO A 445 -47.69 13.44 32.24
CA PRO A 445 -49.01 14.00 32.49
C PRO A 445 -49.51 13.57 33.87
N ALA A 446 -50.15 14.53 34.55
CA ALA A 446 -50.64 14.45 35.91
C ALA A 446 -51.57 13.26 36.16
N THR A 447 -51.25 12.45 37.17
CA THR A 447 -52.22 11.57 37.86
C THR A 447 -52.84 12.35 39.01
N GLU A 448 -54.14 12.59 38.89
CA GLU A 448 -55.03 13.15 39.90
C GLU A 448 -55.15 12.22 41.12
N SER A 449 -55.19 12.80 42.31
CA SER A 449 -55.20 12.15 43.62
C SER A 449 -56.58 11.65 44.05
N ALA A 450 -56.65 10.52 44.78
CA ALA A 450 -57.27 10.46 46.14
C ALA A 450 -57.38 9.02 46.73
N GLY A 451 -56.90 8.84 47.98
CA GLY A 451 -57.52 7.98 49.02
C GLY A 451 -56.87 6.61 49.34
N PRO A 452 -56.82 6.14 50.62
CA PRO A 452 -55.61 5.53 51.19
C PRO A 452 -55.81 4.06 51.67
N PRO A 453 -54.89 3.44 52.47
CA PRO A 453 -54.20 2.18 52.15
C PRO A 453 -54.81 0.93 52.81
N LEU A 454 -54.62 -0.26 52.22
CA LEU A 454 -54.84 -1.52 52.93
C LEU A 454 -53.77 -2.58 52.64
N LEU A 455 -52.84 -2.66 53.61
CA LEU A 455 -52.31 -3.85 54.28
C LEU A 455 -52.06 -5.15 53.48
N VAL A 456 -50.77 -5.47 53.38
CA VAL A 456 -50.21 -6.81 53.12
C VAL A 456 -50.57 -7.77 54.26
N PRO A 457 -50.75 -9.08 53.98
CA PRO A 457 -49.83 -10.05 54.59
C PRO A 457 -49.33 -11.13 53.60
N PRO A 458 -48.22 -11.82 53.92
CA PRO A 458 -47.51 -12.72 53.01
C PRO A 458 -47.83 -14.22 53.28
N ARG A 459 -47.60 -15.11 52.30
CA ARG A 459 -46.73 -16.34 52.39
C ARG A 459 -47.10 -17.53 51.48
N HIS A 460 -46.02 -18.13 50.94
CA HIS A 460 -45.66 -19.56 50.76
C HIS A 460 -46.24 -20.46 49.63
N PRO A 461 -45.47 -21.51 49.23
CA PRO A 461 -45.48 -22.11 47.88
C PRO A 461 -46.11 -23.53 47.86
N PRO A 462 -45.94 -24.36 46.80
CA PRO A 462 -47.04 -25.03 46.10
C PRO A 462 -47.47 -26.38 46.70
N ALA A 463 -48.72 -26.78 46.47
CA ALA A 463 -49.21 -28.13 46.74
C ALA A 463 -49.97 -28.72 45.54
N THR A 464 -49.61 -29.97 45.28
CA THR A 464 -50.22 -31.01 44.45
C THR A 464 -51.74 -31.13 44.62
N GLN A 465 -52.46 -31.39 43.51
CA GLN A 465 -53.79 -32.00 43.55
C GLN A 465 -53.78 -33.35 42.83
N HIS A 466 -53.88 -34.39 43.65
CA HIS A 466 -54.55 -35.64 43.31
C HIS A 466 -56.07 -35.40 43.36
N GLN A 467 -56.81 -35.91 42.39
CA GLN A 467 -58.25 -36.11 42.48
C GLN A 467 -58.52 -37.55 42.02
N GLY A 468 -59.08 -38.37 42.92
CA GLY A 468 -59.36 -39.78 42.68
C GLY A 468 -60.78 -40.04 42.22
N ARG A 469 -61.05 -41.27 41.77
CA ARG A 469 -62.14 -42.14 42.26
C ARG A 469 -62.19 -43.47 41.51
N ASP A 470 -62.26 -44.53 42.32
CA ASP A 470 -63.16 -45.70 42.29
C ASP A 470 -63.20 -46.61 41.04
N GLY A 471 -63.07 -47.93 41.29
CA GLY A 471 -63.56 -48.98 40.40
C GLY A 471 -62.74 -50.28 40.45
N ASP A 472 -63.22 -51.24 41.24
CA ASP A 472 -62.68 -52.57 41.53
C ASP A 472 -62.65 -53.58 40.36
N GLU A 473 -61.94 -54.70 40.62
CA GLU A 473 -62.10 -56.05 40.03
C GLU A 473 -61.68 -56.23 38.54
N GLU A 474 -61.05 -57.30 38.06
CA GLU A 474 -60.73 -58.64 38.56
C GLU A 474 -59.70 -59.30 37.60
N GLN A 475 -58.79 -60.10 38.17
CA GLN A 475 -58.32 -61.43 37.73
C GLN A 475 -57.83 -61.82 36.29
N HIS A 476 -56.80 -62.70 36.34
CA HIS A 476 -56.38 -63.73 35.35
C HIS A 476 -55.81 -63.25 34.01
N GLY A 477 -54.78 -63.83 33.39
CA GLY A 477 -54.01 -65.05 33.57
C GLY A 477 -53.14 -65.24 32.30
N ARG A 478 -52.03 -65.98 32.46
CA ARG A 478 -51.05 -66.51 31.49
C ARG A 478 -51.38 -66.60 29.98
N HIS A 479 -50.29 -66.51 29.20
CA HIS A 479 -49.85 -67.29 28.01
C HIS A 479 -49.37 -66.34 26.89
N GLN A 480 -48.08 -66.25 26.52
CA GLN A 480 -47.19 -67.17 25.78
C GLN A 480 -47.71 -67.69 24.44
N HIS A 481 -46.83 -67.54 23.42
CA HIS A 481 -46.85 -68.04 22.03
C HIS A 481 -47.79 -67.31 21.06
N GLU A 482 -47.38 -66.88 19.87
CA GLU A 482 -46.34 -67.37 18.93
C GLU A 482 -45.59 -66.21 18.24
#